data_AF-A0A0W0UZV3-F1
#
_entry.id   AF-A0A0W0UZV3-F1
#
_cell.length_a   1.000
_cell.length_b   1.000
_cell.length_c   1.000
_cell.angle_alpha   90.00
_cell.angle_beta   90.00
_cell.angle_gamma   90.00
#
_symmetry.space_group_name_H-M   'P 1'
#
loop_
_entity.id
_entity.type
_entity.pdbx_description
1 polymer ?
#
loop_
_entity_poly.entity_id
_entity_poly.type
_entity_poly.pdbx_seq_one_letter_code
_entity_poly.pdbx_strand_id
1 'polypeptide(L)'
;MSTKEESKDSGKQKDITQSYNKFKEFEGKRYTGMKVGRSHSWIYDAGPWKETKLTPDKWEIHYSVTKRRKGRAPKGSGVPVGTKYHWYILAHQIVEKLNANDYSTEMSGIKYKVAHQRANKDDWNISELTQKKRLVKVLKELTTTLEEEIEEATEKRKTKPRKENVAATKRKSASAPRKGKVAKEETVAKKKKAAPVKHLHKKMPAKNEPYHEEKKSSKSGHR
;
A
#
# COMPACT_ATOMS: atom_id res chain seq x y z
N MET A 1 -2.01 58.34 -1.85
CA MET A 1 -3.31 57.67 -1.58
C MET A 1 -3.25 56.23 -2.05
N SER A 2 -3.86 55.35 -1.26
CA SER A 2 -4.36 54.00 -1.56
C SER A 2 -3.37 52.84 -1.79
N THR A 3 -3.03 52.19 -0.67
CA THR A 3 -2.97 50.73 -0.50
C THR A 3 -4.35 50.07 -0.72
N LYS A 4 -4.46 48.99 -1.50
CA LYS A 4 -5.52 47.94 -1.49
C LYS A 4 -5.36 47.05 -2.75
N GLU A 5 -5.43 45.72 -2.81
CA GLU A 5 -5.90 44.63 -1.92
C GLU A 5 -5.15 43.33 -2.26
N GLU A 6 -4.31 42.82 -1.36
CA GLU A 6 -4.02 41.38 -1.22
C GLU A 6 -4.93 40.84 -0.10
N SER A 7 -6.15 40.39 -0.42
CA SER A 7 -6.97 39.71 0.59
C SER A 7 -8.11 38.89 -0.01
N LYS A 8 -7.81 37.71 -0.58
CA LYS A 8 -8.84 36.67 -0.82
C LYS A 8 -8.40 35.20 -0.65
N ASP A 9 -7.14 34.89 -0.35
CA ASP A 9 -6.67 33.49 -0.19
C ASP A 9 -6.49 33.02 1.28
N SER A 10 -6.47 33.94 2.24
CA SER A 10 -6.22 33.62 3.66
C SER A 10 -7.37 32.86 4.34
N GLY A 11 -8.61 33.01 3.86
CA GLY A 11 -9.80 32.34 4.40
C GLY A 11 -9.85 30.83 4.09
N LYS A 12 -9.53 30.44 2.84
CA LYS A 12 -9.52 29.03 2.43
C LYS A 12 -8.32 28.26 3.01
N GLN A 13 -7.16 28.91 3.14
CA GLN A 13 -5.96 28.28 3.73
C GLN A 13 -6.12 27.95 5.23
N LYS A 14 -6.76 28.85 6.01
CA LYS A 14 -7.04 28.60 7.43
C LYS A 14 -7.98 27.41 7.64
N ASP A 15 -9.01 27.29 6.80
CA ASP A 15 -10.00 26.22 6.89
C ASP A 15 -9.41 24.82 6.59
N ILE A 16 -8.53 24.72 5.58
CA ILE A 16 -7.88 23.45 5.22
C ILE A 16 -6.96 22.95 6.35
N THR A 17 -6.17 23.84 6.95
CA THR A 17 -5.26 23.50 8.06
C THR A 17 -6.02 23.03 9.30
N GLN A 18 -7.13 23.73 9.62
CA GLN A 18 -8.01 23.31 10.70
C GLN A 18 -8.69 21.96 10.39
N SER A 19 -9.11 21.71 9.15
CA SER A 19 -9.76 20.46 8.74
C SER A 19 -8.89 19.21 8.87
N TYR A 20 -7.57 19.33 8.68
CA TYR A 20 -6.64 18.20 8.74
C TYR A 20 -6.54 17.63 10.16
N ASN A 21 -6.36 18.52 11.15
CA ASN A 21 -6.22 18.14 12.55
C ASN A 21 -7.56 17.93 13.28
N LYS A 22 -8.69 18.36 12.71
CA LYS A 22 -10.02 18.05 13.23
C LYS A 22 -10.21 16.53 13.33
N PHE A 23 -10.81 16.10 14.46
CA PHE A 23 -11.25 14.73 14.66
C PHE A 23 -12.27 14.33 13.59
N LYS A 24 -12.16 13.10 13.13
CA LYS A 24 -13.01 12.45 12.13
C LYS A 24 -13.44 11.10 12.69
N GLU A 25 -14.52 10.53 12.17
CA GLU A 25 -15.01 9.22 12.59
C GLU A 25 -14.98 8.23 11.43
N PHE A 26 -14.64 6.98 11.75
CA PHE A 26 -14.69 5.83 10.85
C PHE A 26 -14.97 4.58 11.68
N GLU A 27 -16.06 3.86 11.36
CA GLU A 27 -16.48 2.64 12.08
C GLU A 27 -16.53 2.83 13.61
N GLY A 28 -17.11 3.94 14.06
CA GLY A 28 -17.24 4.29 15.49
C GLY A 28 -15.94 4.74 16.16
N LYS A 29 -14.81 4.85 15.43
CA LYS A 29 -13.51 5.27 15.97
C LYS A 29 -13.13 6.67 15.52
N ARG A 30 -12.67 7.49 16.47
CA ARG A 30 -12.16 8.84 16.19
C ARG A 30 -10.70 8.81 15.71
N TYR A 31 -10.37 9.57 14.69
CA TYR A 31 -9.01 9.70 14.16
C TYR A 31 -8.73 11.12 13.65
N THR A 32 -7.46 11.46 13.42
CA THR A 32 -7.01 12.74 12.87
C THR A 32 -6.13 12.55 11.63
N GLY A 33 -5.90 13.63 10.88
CA GLY A 33 -5.10 13.60 9.65
C GLY A 33 -5.94 13.37 8.39
N MET A 34 -5.37 12.63 7.44
CA MET A 34 -5.98 12.41 6.12
C MET A 34 -7.28 11.60 6.25
N LYS A 35 -8.35 12.07 5.59
CA LYS A 35 -9.64 11.39 5.56
C LYS A 35 -9.54 10.02 4.85
N VAL A 36 -10.18 8.99 5.41
CA VAL A 36 -10.31 7.66 4.80
C VAL A 36 -10.88 7.77 3.38
N GLY A 37 -10.33 7.00 2.43
CA GLY A 37 -10.69 7.02 1.01
C GLY A 37 -9.95 8.05 0.16
N ARG A 38 -9.15 8.95 0.77
CA ARG A 38 -8.22 9.82 0.03
C ARG A 38 -6.89 9.11 -0.22
N SER A 39 -6.16 9.57 -1.24
CA SER A 39 -4.86 9.02 -1.63
C SER A 39 -3.75 10.05 -1.57
N HIS A 40 -2.52 9.57 -1.37
CA HIS A 40 -1.31 10.34 -1.61
C HIS A 40 -0.51 9.70 -2.74
N SER A 41 0.04 10.53 -3.61
CA SER A 41 1.04 10.11 -4.60
C SER A 41 2.40 10.66 -4.22
N TRP A 42 3.36 9.76 -4.04
CA TRP A 42 4.76 10.06 -3.73
C TRP A 42 5.65 9.60 -4.87
N ILE A 43 6.71 10.35 -5.12
CA ILE A 43 7.82 9.96 -5.98
C ILE A 43 9.00 9.69 -5.03
N TYR A 44 9.51 8.47 -5.07
CA TYR A 44 10.73 8.09 -4.36
C TYR A 44 11.92 8.37 -5.26
N ASP A 45 13.01 8.85 -4.68
CA ASP A 45 14.24 9.07 -5.43
C ASP A 45 14.87 7.73 -5.84
N ALA A 46 15.68 7.75 -6.89
CA ALA A 46 16.50 6.59 -7.23
C ALA A 46 17.47 6.31 -6.08
N GLY A 47 17.65 5.04 -5.74
CA GLY A 47 18.57 4.64 -4.69
C GLY A 47 18.84 3.14 -4.70
N PRO A 48 19.89 2.71 -3.98
CA PRO A 48 20.31 1.32 -3.99
C PRO A 48 19.27 0.47 -3.25
N TRP A 49 18.74 -0.52 -3.96
CA TRP A 49 18.02 -1.64 -3.37
C TRP A 49 19.05 -2.71 -3.01
N LYS A 50 19.25 -2.95 -1.71
CA LYS A 50 20.20 -3.95 -1.23
C LYS A 50 19.46 -5.13 -0.65
N GLU A 51 19.86 -6.34 -1.05
CA GLU A 51 19.32 -7.58 -0.53
C GLU A 51 20.45 -8.48 -0.03
N THR A 52 20.22 -9.18 1.07
CA THR A 52 21.14 -10.17 1.63
C THR A 52 20.39 -11.46 1.83
N LYS A 53 20.88 -12.55 1.23
CA LYS A 53 20.30 -13.88 1.44
C LYS A 53 20.66 -14.36 2.84
N LEU A 54 19.65 -14.64 3.67
CA LEU A 54 19.84 -15.14 5.03
C LEU A 54 19.67 -16.67 5.10
N THR A 55 18.69 -17.21 4.38
CA THR A 55 18.42 -18.65 4.25
C THR A 55 17.95 -18.95 2.83
N PRO A 56 17.73 -20.23 2.43
CA PRO A 56 17.24 -20.56 1.08
C PRO A 56 16.04 -19.73 0.63
N ASP A 57 15.08 -19.51 1.55
CA ASP A 57 13.80 -18.84 1.29
C ASP A 57 13.65 -17.49 2.00
N LYS A 58 14.71 -16.99 2.67
CA LYS A 58 14.66 -15.74 3.43
C LYS A 58 15.75 -14.78 2.98
N TRP A 59 15.33 -13.57 2.66
CA TRP A 59 16.20 -12.46 2.32
C TRP A 59 15.88 -11.27 3.21
N GLU A 60 16.92 -10.53 3.59
CA GLU A 60 16.80 -9.21 4.19
C GLU A 60 16.90 -8.17 3.09
N ILE A 61 16.06 -7.13 3.15
CA ILE A 61 16.06 -6.03 2.21
C ILE A 61 16.31 -4.70 2.93
N HIS A 62 17.07 -3.81 2.29
CA HIS A 62 17.29 -2.46 2.78
C HIS A 62 17.19 -1.45 1.62
N TYR A 63 16.31 -0.47 1.80
CA TYR A 63 16.09 0.63 0.86
C TYR A 63 15.86 1.94 1.62
N SER A 64 16.72 2.94 1.37
CA SER A 64 16.67 4.24 2.04
C SER A 64 16.91 5.35 1.03
N VAL A 65 15.89 6.19 0.85
CA VAL A 65 15.90 7.33 -0.07
C VAL A 65 15.02 8.46 0.47
N THR A 66 15.20 9.65 -0.08
CA THR A 66 14.24 10.73 0.09
C THR A 66 13.00 10.47 -0.78
N LYS A 67 11.83 10.87 -0.28
CA LYS A 67 10.56 10.83 -1.02
C LYS A 67 9.90 12.20 -1.04
N ARG A 68 9.24 12.52 -2.15
CA ARG A 68 8.66 13.84 -2.41
C ARG A 68 7.20 13.71 -2.85
N ARG A 69 6.36 14.70 -2.52
CA ARG A 69 4.97 14.70 -3.00
C ARG A 69 4.95 14.93 -4.50
N LYS A 70 4.10 14.20 -5.23
CA LYS A 70 3.89 14.47 -6.66
C LYS A 70 3.27 15.86 -6.91
N GLY A 71 2.47 16.37 -5.97
CA GLY A 71 1.89 17.71 -6.01
C GLY A 71 2.24 18.53 -4.77
N ARG A 72 2.29 19.86 -4.90
CA ARG A 72 2.55 20.77 -3.77
C ARG A 72 1.45 20.64 -2.72
N ALA A 73 1.85 20.62 -1.46
CA ALA A 73 0.92 20.66 -0.35
C ALA A 73 0.33 22.07 -0.20
N PRO A 74 -0.95 22.23 0.19
CA PRO A 74 -1.46 23.51 0.64
C PRO A 74 -0.60 24.11 1.75
N LYS A 75 -0.40 25.43 1.75
CA LYS A 75 0.37 26.14 2.78
C LYS A 75 -0.24 25.88 4.16
N GLY A 76 0.60 25.59 5.15
CA GLY A 76 0.16 25.26 6.52
C GLY A 76 -0.39 23.84 6.71
N SER A 77 -0.55 23.04 5.63
CA SER A 77 -1.05 21.67 5.74
C SER A 77 0.03 20.64 6.05
N GLY A 78 -0.38 19.51 6.63
CA GLY A 78 0.50 18.40 6.95
C GLY A 78 0.95 18.40 8.40
N VAL A 79 2.02 17.67 8.68
CA VAL A 79 2.59 17.55 10.02
C VAL A 79 3.86 18.39 10.14
N PRO A 80 4.22 18.84 11.36
CA PRO A 80 5.44 19.61 11.58
C PRO A 80 6.70 18.88 11.09
N VAL A 81 7.67 19.65 10.60
CA VAL A 81 9.00 19.16 10.21
C VAL A 81 9.65 18.45 11.40
N GLY A 82 10.30 17.31 11.16
CA GLY A 82 10.87 16.47 12.22
C GLY A 82 9.92 15.37 12.74
N THR A 83 8.63 15.41 12.39
CA THR A 83 7.70 14.32 12.73
C THR A 83 8.12 13.03 12.02
N LYS A 84 8.29 11.94 12.77
CA LYS A 84 8.61 10.62 12.22
C LYS A 84 7.42 9.67 12.35
N TYR A 85 7.37 8.70 11.45
CA TYR A 85 6.36 7.65 11.47
C TYR A 85 7.03 6.29 11.36
N HIS A 86 6.59 5.38 12.22
CA HIS A 86 6.88 3.96 12.09
C HIS A 86 5.69 3.32 11.38
N TRP A 87 5.90 2.98 10.11
CA TRP A 87 4.94 2.23 9.32
C TRP A 87 5.45 0.79 9.16
N TYR A 88 4.55 -0.17 9.32
CA TYR A 88 4.81 -1.55 8.94
C TYR A 88 4.17 -1.81 7.58
N ILE A 89 4.92 -2.37 6.63
CA ILE A 89 4.44 -2.69 5.29
C ILE A 89 4.42 -4.21 5.18
N LEU A 90 3.26 -4.76 4.80
CA LEU A 90 3.17 -6.13 4.31
C LEU A 90 2.88 -6.05 2.82
N ALA A 91 3.79 -6.58 2.01
CA ALA A 91 3.68 -6.55 0.56
C ALA A 91 4.25 -7.82 -0.04
N HIS A 92 3.74 -8.18 -1.21
CA HIS A 92 4.37 -9.15 -2.08
C HIS A 92 5.03 -8.41 -3.25
N GLN A 93 6.11 -9.00 -3.76
CA GLN A 93 6.82 -8.52 -4.92
C GLN A 93 6.72 -9.56 -6.03
N ILE A 94 6.42 -9.12 -7.23
CA ILE A 94 6.47 -9.93 -8.45
C ILE A 94 7.61 -9.37 -9.29
N VAL A 95 8.54 -10.25 -9.67
CA VAL A 95 9.74 -9.90 -10.43
C VAL A 95 9.80 -10.77 -11.68
N GLU A 96 10.01 -10.16 -12.84
CA GLU A 96 10.15 -10.86 -14.11
C GLU A 96 11.50 -10.50 -14.74
N LYS A 97 12.29 -11.51 -15.12
CA LYS A 97 13.54 -11.28 -15.87
C LYS A 97 13.19 -10.86 -17.29
N LEU A 98 13.63 -9.67 -17.69
CA LEU A 98 13.37 -9.13 -19.03
C LEU A 98 14.51 -9.46 -19.99
N ASN A 99 15.75 -9.38 -19.51
CA ASN A 99 16.95 -9.73 -20.26
C ASN A 99 18.11 -10.05 -19.30
N ALA A 100 19.36 -10.04 -19.79
CA ALA A 100 20.54 -10.38 -18.98
C ALA A 100 20.66 -9.55 -17.69
N ASN A 101 20.32 -8.25 -17.76
CA ASN A 101 20.60 -7.29 -16.69
C ASN A 101 19.34 -6.59 -16.14
N ASP A 102 18.21 -6.73 -16.83
CA ASP A 102 16.97 -6.04 -16.45
C ASP A 102 15.91 -7.00 -15.92
N TYR A 103 15.25 -6.55 -14.85
CA TYR A 103 14.11 -7.20 -14.25
C TYR A 103 13.00 -6.17 -14.06
N SER A 104 11.76 -6.54 -14.38
CA SER A 104 10.60 -5.76 -13.94
C SER A 104 10.36 -6.04 -12.46
N THR A 105 9.84 -5.04 -11.73
CA THR A 105 9.45 -5.22 -10.33
C THR A 105 8.11 -4.55 -10.08
N GLU A 106 7.17 -5.32 -9.53
CA GLU A 106 5.90 -4.82 -9.02
C GLU A 106 5.79 -5.18 -7.54
N MET A 107 5.45 -4.22 -6.69
CA MET A 107 5.20 -4.46 -5.27
C MET A 107 3.82 -3.96 -4.89
N SER A 108 3.00 -4.85 -4.36
CA SER A 108 1.62 -4.60 -3.97
C SER A 108 1.39 -5.04 -2.53
N GLY A 109 0.67 -4.24 -1.75
CA GLY A 109 0.51 -4.52 -0.33
C GLY A 109 -0.24 -3.45 0.47
N ILE A 110 -0.20 -3.63 1.79
CA ILE A 110 -0.91 -2.81 2.77
C ILE A 110 0.12 -2.24 3.76
N LYS A 111 -0.16 -1.03 4.26
CA LYS A 111 0.70 -0.33 5.22
C LYS A 111 -0.07 0.08 6.47
N TYR A 112 0.46 -0.29 7.64
CA TYR A 112 -0.13 -0.03 8.96
C TYR A 112 0.68 1.01 9.74
N LYS A 113 -0.01 1.99 10.34
CA LYS A 113 0.64 2.96 11.24
C LYS A 113 0.87 2.29 12.59
N VAL A 114 2.12 1.97 12.91
CA VAL A 114 2.46 1.36 14.21
C VAL A 114 2.58 2.45 15.28
N ALA A 115 3.41 3.45 14.99
CA ALA A 115 3.68 4.57 15.89
C ALA A 115 4.04 5.86 15.12
N HIS A 116 4.10 6.97 15.84
CA HIS A 116 4.66 8.23 15.37
C HIS A 116 5.44 8.92 16.48
N GLN A 117 6.43 9.71 16.08
CA GLN A 117 7.23 10.56 16.96
C GLN A 117 6.95 12.00 16.58
N ARG A 118 6.66 12.86 17.57
CA ARG A 118 6.38 14.28 17.32
C ARG A 118 7.70 15.00 17.06
N ALA A 119 7.67 16.08 16.28
CA ALA A 119 8.84 16.86 15.90
C ALA A 119 9.77 17.27 17.06
N ASN A 120 9.19 17.60 18.22
CA ASN A 120 9.93 18.12 19.38
C ASN A 120 10.03 17.07 20.51
N LYS A 121 9.92 15.78 20.18
CA LYS A 121 10.01 14.69 21.17
C LYS A 121 10.89 13.58 20.65
N ASP A 122 11.73 13.06 21.53
CA ASP A 122 12.62 11.94 21.21
C ASP A 122 11.95 10.58 21.42
N ASP A 123 10.78 10.55 22.07
CA ASP A 123 10.04 9.31 22.28
C ASP A 123 8.94 9.09 21.24
N TRP A 124 8.77 7.82 20.87
CA TRP A 124 7.58 7.36 20.17
C TRP A 124 6.33 7.60 21.02
N ASN A 125 5.18 7.81 20.37
CA ASN A 125 3.93 8.03 21.08
C ASN A 125 3.44 6.80 21.88
N ILE A 126 4.05 5.63 21.70
CA ILE A 126 3.80 4.39 22.44
C ILE A 126 5.11 3.60 22.61
N SER A 127 5.20 2.81 23.69
CA SER A 127 6.36 1.96 23.98
C SER A 127 6.59 0.87 22.93
N GLU A 128 7.84 0.42 22.79
CA GLU A 128 8.21 -0.64 21.83
C GLU A 128 7.42 -1.94 22.06
N LEU A 129 7.21 -2.34 23.32
CA LEU A 129 6.38 -3.51 23.65
C LEU A 129 4.95 -3.36 23.12
N THR A 130 4.37 -2.16 23.22
CA THR A 130 3.04 -1.87 22.69
C THR A 130 3.03 -1.89 21.16
N GLN A 131 4.11 -1.41 20.52
CA GLN A 131 4.28 -1.50 19.06
C GLN A 131 4.28 -2.96 18.59
N LYS A 132 5.03 -3.84 19.26
CA LYS A 132 5.07 -5.29 18.97
C LYS A 132 3.70 -5.95 19.18
N LYS A 133 3.02 -5.68 20.31
CA LYS A 133 1.66 -6.21 20.57
C LYS A 133 0.67 -5.83 19.47
N ARG A 134 0.72 -4.59 19.00
CA ARG A 134 -0.11 -4.13 17.87
C ARG A 134 0.22 -4.88 16.58
N LEU A 135 1.50 -5.06 16.28
CA LEU A 135 1.91 -5.78 15.09
C LEU A 135 1.45 -7.24 15.12
N VAL A 136 1.59 -7.92 16.27
CA VAL A 136 1.09 -9.29 16.44
C VAL A 136 -0.41 -9.37 16.17
N LYS A 137 -1.21 -8.40 16.66
CA LYS A 137 -2.65 -8.36 16.38
C LYS A 137 -2.93 -8.25 14.87
N VAL A 138 -2.27 -7.31 14.19
CA VAL A 138 -2.41 -7.10 12.74
C VAL A 138 -2.03 -8.37 11.96
N LEU A 139 -0.92 -9.02 12.33
CA LEU A 139 -0.46 -10.23 11.64
C LEU A 139 -1.43 -11.39 11.84
N LYS A 140 -1.99 -11.56 13.05
CA LYS A 140 -3.01 -12.60 13.32
C LYS A 140 -4.28 -12.37 12.50
N GLU A 141 -4.78 -11.13 12.46
CA GLU A 141 -5.94 -10.77 11.63
C GLU A 141 -5.70 -11.12 10.16
N LEU A 142 -4.49 -10.83 9.64
CA LEU A 142 -4.10 -11.16 8.28
C LEU A 142 -3.98 -12.67 8.03
N THR A 143 -3.43 -13.43 8.98
CA THR A 143 -3.39 -14.89 8.91
C THR A 143 -4.81 -15.44 8.77
N THR A 144 -5.74 -15.00 9.62
CA THR A 144 -7.15 -15.44 9.53
C THR A 144 -7.77 -15.09 8.17
N THR A 145 -7.55 -13.87 7.66
CA THR A 145 -8.06 -13.51 6.32
C THR A 145 -7.49 -14.41 5.22
N LEU A 146 -6.19 -14.73 5.26
CA LEU A 146 -5.57 -15.61 4.28
C LEU A 146 -6.10 -17.05 4.38
N GLU A 147 -6.34 -17.55 5.58
CA GLU A 147 -6.93 -18.87 5.81
C GLU A 147 -8.35 -18.95 5.23
N GLU A 148 -9.18 -17.93 5.45
CA GLU A 148 -10.52 -17.81 4.84
C GLU A 148 -10.45 -17.77 3.31
N GLU A 149 -9.50 -17.00 2.74
CA GLU A 149 -9.30 -16.94 1.29
C GLU A 149 -8.85 -18.28 0.69
N ILE A 150 -8.02 -19.04 1.43
CA ILE A 150 -7.61 -20.39 1.04
C ILE A 150 -8.83 -21.31 1.05
N GLU A 151 -9.65 -21.29 2.09
CA GLU A 151 -10.86 -22.11 2.19
C GLU A 151 -11.83 -21.79 1.04
N GLU A 152 -12.14 -20.51 0.81
CA GLU A 152 -12.95 -20.07 -0.33
C GLU A 152 -12.39 -20.59 -1.68
N ALA A 153 -11.06 -20.53 -1.85
CA ALA A 153 -10.41 -20.99 -3.07
C ALA A 153 -10.49 -22.52 -3.24
N THR A 154 -10.40 -23.28 -2.15
CA THR A 154 -10.55 -24.74 -2.18
C THR A 154 -11.98 -25.15 -2.54
N GLU A 155 -13.00 -24.50 -1.99
CA GLU A 155 -14.40 -24.78 -2.32
C GLU A 155 -14.74 -24.41 -3.78
N LYS A 156 -14.20 -23.30 -4.30
CA LYS A 156 -14.31 -22.94 -5.73
C LYS A 156 -13.62 -23.95 -6.67
N ARG A 157 -12.60 -24.66 -6.20
CA ARG A 157 -11.94 -25.72 -6.98
C ARG A 157 -12.76 -27.00 -7.01
N LYS A 158 -13.42 -27.38 -5.90
CA LYS A 158 -14.29 -28.57 -5.82
C LYS A 158 -15.55 -28.44 -6.69
N THR A 159 -16.07 -27.22 -6.85
CA THR A 159 -17.33 -26.93 -7.58
C THR A 159 -17.16 -26.71 -9.09
N LYS A 160 -15.93 -26.61 -9.62
CA LYS A 160 -15.72 -26.53 -11.08
C LYS A 160 -15.81 -27.91 -11.73
N PRO A 161 -16.72 -28.14 -12.71
CA PRO A 161 -16.76 -29.40 -13.43
C PRO A 161 -15.44 -29.62 -14.16
N ARG A 162 -14.82 -30.78 -13.90
CA ARG A 162 -13.67 -31.29 -14.66
C ARG A 162 -14.12 -31.39 -16.11
N LYS A 163 -13.57 -30.56 -17.00
CA LYS A 163 -13.76 -30.76 -18.45
C LYS A 163 -13.26 -32.17 -18.76
N GLU A 164 -14.18 -33.08 -19.03
CA GLU A 164 -13.86 -34.39 -19.57
C GLU A 164 -13.15 -34.19 -20.90
N ASN A 165 -11.96 -34.75 -21.01
CA ASN A 165 -11.28 -34.86 -22.29
C ASN A 165 -12.10 -35.80 -23.16
N VAL A 166 -12.85 -35.26 -24.11
CA VAL A 166 -13.41 -36.06 -25.20
C VAL A 166 -12.26 -36.60 -26.02
N ALA A 167 -12.30 -37.91 -26.18
CA ALA A 167 -11.28 -38.80 -26.67
C ALA A 167 -10.84 -38.54 -28.12
N ALA A 168 -9.66 -39.10 -28.41
CA ALA A 168 -9.16 -39.56 -29.69
C ALA A 168 -10.21 -39.74 -30.81
N THR A 169 -9.87 -39.33 -32.04
CA THR A 169 -9.64 -40.21 -33.21
C THR A 169 -9.62 -39.38 -34.50
N LYS A 170 -8.47 -39.36 -35.19
CA LYS A 170 -8.34 -39.81 -36.60
C LYS A 170 -6.89 -39.69 -37.08
N ARG A 171 -6.28 -40.84 -37.32
CA ARG A 171 -5.07 -41.02 -38.13
C ARG A 171 -5.45 -41.10 -39.62
N LYS A 172 -4.45 -40.81 -40.48
CA LYS A 172 -4.35 -40.94 -41.95
C LYS A 172 -4.90 -39.72 -42.71
N SER A 173 -4.19 -39.10 -43.66
CA SER A 173 -3.21 -39.63 -44.62
C SER A 173 -2.37 -38.55 -45.32
N ALA A 174 -1.16 -38.95 -45.72
CA ALA A 174 -0.46 -38.67 -46.99
C ALA A 174 0.38 -37.40 -47.21
N SER A 175 1.61 -37.69 -47.66
CA SER A 175 2.38 -37.02 -48.73
C SER A 175 3.32 -35.85 -48.38
N ALA A 176 4.61 -36.11 -48.55
CA ALA A 176 5.76 -35.21 -48.48
C ALA A 176 5.88 -34.27 -49.72
N PRO A 177 7.04 -33.62 -49.99
CA PRO A 177 7.61 -32.45 -49.32
C PRO A 177 7.79 -31.27 -50.31
N ARG A 178 8.01 -30.02 -49.85
CA ARG A 178 8.59 -28.99 -50.73
C ARG A 178 9.45 -27.94 -50.01
N LYS A 179 10.64 -27.76 -50.58
CA LYS A 179 11.72 -26.83 -50.21
C LYS A 179 11.30 -25.36 -50.37
N GLY A 180 11.87 -24.53 -49.50
CA GLY A 180 12.39 -23.19 -49.83
C GLY A 180 11.41 -22.03 -49.70
N LYS A 181 11.69 -21.13 -48.75
CA LYS A 181 12.27 -19.80 -49.04
C LYS A 181 12.36 -18.98 -47.75
N VAL A 182 13.50 -18.32 -47.63
CA VAL A 182 13.77 -17.23 -46.70
C VAL A 182 12.81 -16.08 -47.01
N ALA A 183 12.14 -15.56 -45.99
CA ALA A 183 11.59 -14.22 -46.00
C ALA A 183 11.76 -13.60 -44.62
N LYS A 184 12.46 -12.46 -44.60
CA LYS A 184 12.55 -11.52 -43.48
C LYS A 184 11.13 -11.02 -43.16
N GLU A 185 10.80 -10.94 -41.87
CA GLU A 185 9.74 -10.05 -41.41
C GLU A 185 10.20 -9.33 -40.14
N GLU A 186 10.35 -8.02 -40.29
CA GLU A 186 10.35 -7.06 -39.20
C GLU A 186 9.06 -7.22 -38.38
N THR A 187 9.16 -7.26 -37.06
CA THR A 187 7.98 -7.11 -36.20
C THR A 187 8.15 -5.91 -35.27
N VAL A 188 7.39 -4.89 -35.66
CA VAL A 188 7.05 -3.66 -34.95
C VAL A 188 6.57 -3.95 -33.53
N ALA A 189 7.16 -3.22 -32.58
CA ALA A 189 6.78 -3.23 -31.17
C ALA A 189 5.32 -2.77 -30.96
N LYS A 190 4.43 -3.71 -30.63
CA LYS A 190 3.08 -3.40 -30.12
C LYS A 190 3.14 -3.18 -28.60
N LYS A 191 3.12 -1.91 -28.21
CA LYS A 191 2.87 -1.44 -26.83
C LYS A 191 1.48 -1.92 -26.37
N LYS A 192 1.40 -3.00 -25.60
CA LYS A 192 0.17 -3.34 -24.86
C LYS A 192 0.09 -2.45 -23.63
N LYS A 193 -0.84 -1.51 -23.63
CA LYS A 193 -1.25 -0.78 -22.42
C LYS A 193 -1.80 -1.81 -21.42
N ALA A 194 -1.14 -1.97 -20.28
CA ALA A 194 -1.67 -2.75 -19.17
C ALA A 194 -2.97 -2.10 -18.67
N ALA A 195 -4.01 -2.92 -18.50
CA ALA A 195 -5.28 -2.50 -17.93
C ALA A 195 -5.10 -2.15 -16.43
N PRO A 196 -5.84 -1.16 -15.90
CA PRO A 196 -5.70 -0.79 -14.49
C PRO A 196 -6.20 -1.92 -13.59
N VAL A 197 -5.38 -2.27 -12.60
CA VAL A 197 -5.70 -3.25 -11.55
C VAL A 197 -6.91 -2.76 -10.76
N LYS A 198 -8.01 -3.52 -10.82
CA LYS A 198 -9.21 -3.29 -10.00
C LYS A 198 -8.82 -3.45 -8.53
N HIS A 199 -8.80 -2.35 -7.78
CA HIS A 199 -8.67 -2.36 -6.33
C HIS A 199 -9.93 -3.02 -5.74
N LEU A 200 -9.83 -4.28 -5.32
CA LEU A 200 -10.85 -4.94 -4.51
C LEU A 200 -10.81 -4.36 -3.09
N HIS A 201 -11.65 -3.35 -2.84
CA HIS A 201 -12.07 -3.05 -1.48
C HIS A 201 -13.27 -3.95 -1.15
N LYS A 202 -13.02 -5.16 -0.64
CA LYS A 202 -14.06 -5.84 0.16
C LYS A 202 -14.18 -5.06 1.46
N LYS A 203 -15.34 -4.42 1.69
CA LYS A 203 -15.70 -3.87 3.02
C LYS A 203 -15.87 -5.06 3.96
N MET A 204 -15.08 -5.14 5.02
CA MET A 204 -15.34 -6.00 6.16
C MET A 204 -15.55 -5.15 7.42
N PRO A 205 -16.59 -5.42 8.22
CA PRO A 205 -16.90 -4.62 9.40
C PRO A 205 -15.95 -4.96 10.56
N ALA A 206 -15.05 -4.06 10.92
CA ALA A 206 -14.21 -4.23 12.10
C ALA A 206 -15.03 -3.90 13.37
N LYS A 207 -15.45 -4.93 14.11
CA LYS A 207 -16.00 -4.76 15.47
C LYS A 207 -14.90 -4.27 16.44
N ASN A 208 -14.97 -2.97 16.73
CA ASN A 208 -14.75 -2.23 17.97
C ASN A 208 -13.64 -2.60 18.98
N GLU A 209 -12.76 -1.60 19.21
CA GLU A 209 -12.42 -1.04 20.53
C GLU A 209 -11.93 0.41 20.29
N PRO A 210 -12.33 1.41 21.13
CA PRO A 210 -12.00 2.82 20.92
C PRO A 210 -10.56 3.11 21.35
N TYR A 211 -9.83 3.91 20.57
CA TYR A 211 -8.47 4.33 20.91
C TYR A 211 -8.40 5.85 20.99
N HIS A 212 -8.55 6.40 22.19
CA HIS A 212 -7.83 7.57 22.72
C HIS A 212 -8.18 7.72 24.20
N GLU A 213 -7.17 7.63 25.08
CA GLU A 213 -7.29 7.94 26.50
C GLU A 213 -7.77 9.40 26.68
N GLU A 214 -8.96 9.55 27.24
CA GLU A 214 -9.28 10.72 28.04
C GLU A 214 -8.37 10.70 29.27
N LYS A 215 -7.37 11.58 29.33
CA LYS A 215 -6.87 12.02 30.63
C LYS A 215 -7.92 12.95 31.22
N LYS A 216 -8.76 12.41 32.10
CA LYS A 216 -9.55 13.23 33.03
C LYS A 216 -8.56 14.08 33.84
N SER A 217 -8.63 15.38 33.63
CA SER A 217 -8.06 16.39 34.53
C SER A 217 -8.81 16.30 35.86
N SER A 218 -8.24 15.60 36.84
CA SER A 218 -8.69 15.73 38.24
C SER A 218 -8.20 17.08 38.76
N LYS A 219 -9.09 18.07 38.74
CA LYS A 219 -9.05 19.13 39.76
C LYS A 219 -9.45 18.48 41.09
N SER A 220 -8.60 18.55 42.09
CA SER A 220 -9.02 18.54 43.49
C SER A 220 -8.27 19.66 44.20
N GLY A 221 -9.02 20.69 44.60
CA GLY A 221 -8.58 21.67 45.56
C GLY A 221 -8.77 21.19 47.00
N HIS A 222 -8.26 22.04 47.91
CA HIS A 222 -8.25 21.99 49.38
C HIS A 222 -7.24 21.00 49.97
N ARG A 223 -6.33 21.41 50.86
CA ARG A 223 -6.35 22.52 51.82
C ARG A 223 -5.20 23.51 51.63
#